data_AF-A0A354YE38-F1
#
_entry.id   AF-A0A354YE38-F1
#
_cell.length_a   1.000
_cell.length_b   1.000
_cell.length_c   1.000
_cell.angle_alpha   90.00
_cell.angle_beta   90.00
_cell.angle_gamma   90.00
#
_symmetry.space_group_name_H-M   'P 1'
#
loop_
_entity.id
_entity.type
_entity.pdbx_description
1 polymer ?
#
loop_
_entity_poly.entity_id
_entity_poly.type
_entity_poly.pdbx_seq_one_letter_code
_entity_poly.pdbx_strand_id
1 'polypeptide(L)'
;AAGGRARGIATVRDTVGDDELQDLHAAGVRGVRFNFVRRLVDPKPDAYYRSIIERIAPLGWQVVVYFEAADLAERWDFFASLPTTVVVDHMGRPDVTQPVDGPEFQRFVRLMAEHGNVWSKVSCPERLSRTGPDGYDDVVPFARHLVERFPDRVLWGTDWPHPNMKSHMPDDGKLVDFIPRIAVTAELQRKLLVDNPMRLYW
;
A
#
# COMPACT_ATOMS: atom_id res chain seq x y z
N ALA A 1 -12.65 -8.96 18.33
CA ALA A 1 -13.07 -8.07 17.23
C ALA A 1 -13.52 -8.89 16.01
N ALA A 2 -14.47 -8.39 15.22
CA ALA A 2 -14.90 -8.86 13.88
C ALA A 2 -15.06 -10.39 13.65
N GLY A 3 -15.26 -11.20 14.70
CA GLY A 3 -15.35 -12.66 14.60
C GLY A 3 -14.15 -13.33 13.93
N GLY A 4 -12.94 -12.75 14.03
CA GLY A 4 -11.73 -13.28 13.39
C GLY A 4 -11.63 -13.05 11.87
N ARG A 5 -12.59 -12.33 11.27
CA ARG A 5 -12.67 -12.09 9.82
C ARG A 5 -11.99 -10.80 9.34
N ALA A 6 -11.45 -10.01 10.26
CA ALA A 6 -10.78 -8.76 9.93
C ALA A 6 -9.49 -8.57 10.73
N ARG A 7 -8.62 -7.76 10.17
CA ARG A 7 -7.38 -7.24 10.74
C ARG A 7 -7.30 -5.75 10.47
N GLY A 8 -6.56 -5.04 11.31
CA GLY A 8 -6.51 -3.58 11.28
C GLY A 8 -5.12 -3.03 11.02
N ILE A 9 -5.09 -1.80 10.51
CA ILE A 9 -3.92 -0.92 10.52
C ILE A 9 -4.33 0.33 11.28
N ALA A 10 -3.53 0.73 12.26
CA ALA A 10 -3.81 1.87 13.13
C ALA A 10 -3.03 3.13 12.71
N THR A 11 -3.48 4.28 13.20
CA THR A 11 -2.64 5.47 13.31
C THR A 11 -2.47 5.72 14.81
N VAL A 12 -1.22 5.82 15.25
CA VAL A 12 -0.86 5.99 16.67
C VAL A 12 0.01 7.23 16.84
N ARG A 13 0.07 7.75 18.06
CA ARG A 13 1.02 8.80 18.43
C ARG A 13 2.37 8.16 18.77
N ASP A 14 3.44 8.94 18.72
CA ASP A 14 4.77 8.57 19.22
C ASP A 14 4.78 8.29 20.73
N THR A 15 3.82 8.87 21.45
CA THR A 15 3.58 8.66 22.88
C THR A 15 2.67 7.48 23.23
N VAL A 16 2.29 6.63 22.26
CA VAL A 16 1.45 5.42 22.50
C VAL A 16 2.05 4.58 23.64
N GLY A 17 1.27 3.86 24.45
CA GLY A 17 1.81 2.96 25.48
C GLY A 17 2.17 1.57 24.93
N ASP A 18 3.08 0.82 25.55
CA ASP A 18 3.32 -0.57 25.15
C ASP A 18 2.08 -1.44 25.41
N ASP A 19 1.40 -1.22 26.54
CA ASP A 19 0.12 -1.86 26.86
C ASP A 19 -0.96 -1.53 25.80
N GLU A 20 -1.03 -0.27 25.34
CA GLU A 20 -1.95 0.14 24.29
C GLU A 20 -1.63 -0.55 22.95
N LEU A 21 -0.36 -0.73 22.61
CA LEU A 21 0.04 -1.50 21.43
C LEU A 21 -0.33 -2.98 21.56
N GLN A 22 -0.22 -3.57 22.76
CA GLN A 22 -0.65 -4.95 23.02
C GLN A 22 -2.18 -5.09 22.91
N ASP A 23 -2.94 -4.14 23.45
CA ASP A 23 -4.40 -4.10 23.32
C ASP A 23 -4.82 -4.04 21.85
N LEU A 24 -4.17 -3.18 21.05
CA LEU A 24 -4.39 -3.12 19.61
C LEU A 24 -4.01 -4.44 18.91
N HIS A 25 -2.90 -5.07 19.30
CA HIS A 25 -2.47 -6.35 18.75
C HIS A 25 -3.49 -7.45 19.03
N ALA A 26 -3.96 -7.55 20.27
CA ALA A 26 -5.00 -8.48 20.71
C ALA A 26 -6.34 -8.22 20.01
N ALA A 27 -6.65 -6.95 19.71
CA ALA A 27 -7.81 -6.57 18.92
C ALA A 27 -7.70 -6.91 17.42
N GLY A 28 -6.52 -7.33 16.93
CA GLY A 28 -6.28 -7.75 15.55
C GLY A 28 -5.58 -6.71 14.67
N VAL A 29 -5.02 -5.64 15.25
CA VAL A 29 -4.15 -4.72 14.51
C VAL A 29 -2.81 -5.38 14.21
N ARG A 30 -2.26 -5.14 13.02
CA ARG A 30 -1.01 -5.75 12.52
C ARG A 30 -0.04 -4.75 11.93
N GLY A 31 -0.29 -3.46 12.15
CA GLY A 31 0.57 -2.42 11.61
C GLY A 31 0.07 -1.02 11.88
N VAL A 32 0.90 -0.07 11.49
CA VAL A 32 0.60 1.36 11.53
C VAL A 32 0.60 1.95 10.12
N ARG A 33 -0.10 3.07 9.91
CA ARG A 33 -0.09 3.81 8.64
C ARG A 33 0.51 5.19 8.81
N PHE A 34 1.47 5.52 7.95
CA PHE A 34 2.04 6.85 7.81
C PHE A 34 1.64 7.45 6.46
N ASN A 35 1.09 8.66 6.52
CA ASN A 35 0.70 9.41 5.33
C ASN A 35 1.71 10.56 5.14
N PHE A 36 2.32 10.61 3.95
CA PHE A 36 3.29 11.62 3.53
C PHE A 36 2.71 12.54 2.44
N VAL A 37 1.46 12.31 2.01
CA VAL A 37 0.79 13.16 1.03
C VAL A 37 0.47 14.51 1.67
N ARG A 38 1.26 15.54 1.33
CA ARG A 38 1.27 16.87 1.97
C ARG A 38 -0.08 17.59 1.97
N ARG A 39 -0.92 17.35 0.96
CA ARG A 39 -2.29 17.89 0.90
C ARG A 39 -3.28 17.23 1.89
N LEU A 40 -2.87 16.16 2.57
CA LEU A 40 -3.67 15.43 3.57
C LEU A 40 -3.13 15.63 4.99
N VAL A 41 -1.81 15.73 5.16
CA VAL A 41 -1.17 15.91 6.46
C VAL A 41 0.21 16.54 6.30
N ASP A 42 0.65 17.32 7.29
CA ASP A 42 2.04 17.77 7.39
C ASP A 42 2.93 16.62 7.86
N PRO A 43 3.92 16.19 7.06
CA PRO A 43 4.81 15.11 7.46
C PRO A 43 5.64 15.50 8.69
N LYS A 44 5.82 14.55 9.60
CA LYS A 44 6.66 14.72 10.80
C LYS A 44 8.14 14.48 10.45
N PRO A 45 9.09 14.88 11.32
CA PRO A 45 10.49 14.52 11.15
C PRO A 45 10.69 12.99 11.19
N ASP A 46 11.69 12.47 10.50
CA ASP A 46 11.95 11.01 10.44
C ASP A 46 12.09 10.35 11.83
N ALA A 47 12.65 11.06 12.81
CA ALA A 47 12.77 10.60 14.20
C ALA A 47 11.41 10.24 14.84
N TYR A 48 10.35 10.96 14.49
CA TYR A 48 8.98 10.65 14.94
C TYR A 48 8.50 9.30 14.39
N TYR A 49 8.74 9.03 13.12
CA TYR A 49 8.33 7.75 12.53
C TYR A 49 9.19 6.60 13.05
N ARG A 50 10.51 6.81 13.21
CA ARG A 50 11.43 5.80 13.74
C ARG A 50 11.06 5.36 15.15
N SER A 51 10.71 6.30 16.05
CA SER A 51 10.31 5.95 17.42
C SER A 51 9.07 5.04 17.48
N ILE A 52 8.12 5.20 16.55
CA ILE A 52 6.97 4.30 16.43
C ILE A 52 7.41 2.94 15.86
N ILE A 53 8.22 2.94 14.80
CA ILE A 53 8.68 1.73 14.12
C ILE A 53 9.45 0.81 15.07
N GLU A 54 10.36 1.37 15.87
CA GLU A 54 11.15 0.63 16.86
C GLU A 54 10.27 -0.14 17.84
N ARG A 55 9.09 0.41 18.19
CA ARG A 55 8.17 -0.17 19.15
C ARG A 55 7.23 -1.20 18.56
N ILE A 56 6.88 -1.06 17.29
CA ILE A 56 6.02 -2.03 16.60
C ILE A 56 6.81 -3.21 16.01
N ALA A 57 8.12 -3.07 15.78
CA ALA A 57 8.96 -4.12 15.21
C ALA A 57 8.96 -5.43 16.04
N PRO A 58 9.05 -5.40 17.39
CA PRO A 58 8.93 -6.61 18.22
C PRO A 58 7.57 -7.33 18.12
N LEU A 59 6.52 -6.62 17.68
CA LEU A 59 5.18 -7.20 17.47
C LEU A 59 5.03 -7.89 16.12
N GLY A 60 6.07 -7.86 15.27
CA GLY A 60 6.01 -8.33 13.88
C GLY A 60 5.12 -7.48 12.99
N TRP A 61 4.80 -6.25 13.41
CA TRP A 61 3.90 -5.35 12.69
C TRP A 61 4.55 -4.74 11.44
N GLN A 62 3.70 -4.42 10.47
CA GLN A 62 4.10 -3.72 9.25
C GLN A 62 3.85 -2.21 9.33
N VAL A 63 4.52 -1.47 8.45
CA VAL A 63 4.24 -0.05 8.21
C VAL A 63 3.60 0.10 6.85
N VAL A 64 2.41 0.68 6.81
CA VAL A 64 1.77 1.12 5.57
C VAL A 64 2.19 2.56 5.29
N VAL A 65 2.72 2.84 4.10
CA VAL A 65 3.12 4.20 3.69
C VAL A 65 2.31 4.68 2.51
N TYR A 66 1.97 5.96 2.50
CA TYR A 66 1.28 6.62 1.41
C TYR A 66 1.98 7.92 1.03
N PHE A 67 2.40 8.06 -0.22
CA PHE A 67 3.16 9.21 -0.75
C PHE A 67 2.81 9.45 -2.24
N GLU A 68 3.21 10.60 -2.79
CA GLU A 68 3.13 10.89 -4.23
C GLU A 68 4.43 10.46 -4.93
N ALA A 69 4.38 9.90 -6.14
CA ALA A 69 5.56 9.31 -6.82
C ALA A 69 6.78 10.26 -6.92
N ALA A 70 6.52 11.55 -7.13
CA ALA A 70 7.54 12.60 -7.18
C ALA A 70 8.36 12.71 -5.88
N ASP A 71 7.75 12.42 -4.73
CA ASP A 71 8.37 12.52 -3.40
C ASP A 71 9.23 11.28 -3.07
N LEU A 72 9.21 10.22 -3.89
CA LEU A 72 9.94 8.99 -3.59
C LEU A 72 11.46 9.23 -3.53
N ALA A 73 12.00 10.16 -4.32
CA ALA A 73 13.41 10.47 -4.31
C ALA A 73 13.88 11.04 -2.95
N GLU A 74 13.09 11.91 -2.32
CA GLU A 74 13.40 12.46 -0.99
C GLU A 74 13.20 11.45 0.14
N ARG A 75 12.37 10.43 -0.06
CA ARG A 75 12.04 9.40 0.96
C ARG A 75 12.76 8.08 0.78
N TRP A 76 13.57 7.93 -0.27
CA TRP A 76 14.24 6.68 -0.61
C TRP A 76 15.02 6.10 0.58
N ASP A 77 15.98 6.86 1.12
CA ASP A 77 16.85 6.39 2.20
C ASP A 77 16.07 6.05 3.46
N PHE A 78 15.01 6.82 3.76
CA PHE A 78 14.15 6.55 4.88
C PHE A 78 13.46 5.18 4.72
N PHE A 79 12.75 4.95 3.61
CA PHE A 79 12.04 3.68 3.35
C PHE A 79 13.00 2.48 3.24
N ALA A 80 14.13 2.66 2.57
CA ALA A 80 15.17 1.65 2.43
C ALA A 80 15.79 1.22 3.77
N SER A 81 15.82 2.12 4.76
CA SER A 81 16.38 1.88 6.08
C SER A 81 15.43 1.19 7.07
N LEU A 82 14.15 1.00 6.73
CA LEU A 82 13.18 0.49 7.70
C LEU A 82 13.37 -1.01 7.96
N PRO A 83 13.43 -1.44 9.24
CA PRO A 83 13.64 -2.86 9.58
C PRO A 83 12.37 -3.70 9.46
N THR A 84 11.20 -3.06 9.35
CA THR A 84 9.89 -3.72 9.25
C THR A 84 9.50 -3.95 7.79
N THR A 85 8.45 -4.75 7.58
CA THR A 85 7.76 -4.77 6.28
C THR A 85 7.17 -3.40 5.97
N VAL A 86 7.37 -2.92 4.75
CA VAL A 86 6.83 -1.64 4.24
C VAL A 86 5.81 -1.94 3.15
N VAL A 87 4.55 -1.62 3.38
CA VAL A 87 3.47 -1.75 2.39
C VAL A 87 3.15 -0.39 1.80
N VAL A 88 3.43 -0.22 0.51
CA VAL A 88 3.15 1.03 -0.20
C VAL A 88 1.72 1.04 -0.72
N ASP A 89 0.95 2.06 -0.34
CA ASP A 89 -0.40 2.27 -0.84
C ASP A 89 -0.39 2.68 -2.33
N HIS A 90 -1.32 2.08 -3.09
CA HIS A 90 -1.68 2.45 -4.47
C HIS A 90 -0.45 2.61 -5.40
N MET A 91 0.48 1.65 -5.33
CA MET A 91 1.69 1.60 -6.16
C MET A 91 2.63 2.81 -6.05
N GLY A 92 2.53 3.58 -4.97
CA GLY A 92 3.26 4.84 -4.83
C GLY A 92 2.75 5.94 -5.77
N ARG A 93 1.48 5.83 -6.21
CA ARG A 93 0.77 6.80 -7.06
C ARG A 93 1.51 7.17 -8.35
N PRO A 94 1.77 6.20 -9.27
CA PRO A 94 2.42 6.51 -10.54
C PRO A 94 1.63 7.53 -11.35
N ASP A 95 2.35 8.36 -12.11
CA ASP A 95 1.75 9.13 -13.20
C ASP A 95 1.44 8.21 -14.38
N VAL A 96 0.17 7.84 -14.52
CA VAL A 96 -0.31 6.93 -15.57
C VAL A 96 -0.31 7.54 -16.97
N THR A 97 0.03 8.83 -17.10
CA THR A 97 0.26 9.47 -18.40
C THR A 97 1.67 9.22 -18.95
N GLN A 98 2.58 8.70 -18.11
CA GLN A 98 3.94 8.34 -18.49
C GLN A 98 4.02 6.86 -18.92
N PRO A 99 5.10 6.44 -19.59
CA PRO A 99 5.34 5.02 -19.87
C PRO A 99 5.56 4.20 -18.59
N VAL A 100 5.14 2.94 -18.60
CA VAL A 100 5.36 1.99 -17.48
C VAL A 100 6.86 1.66 -17.26
N ASP A 101 7.69 1.80 -18.28
CA ASP A 101 9.14 1.70 -18.21
C ASP A 101 9.84 3.05 -17.99
N GLY A 102 9.05 4.11 -17.76
CA GLY A 102 9.52 5.46 -17.48
C GLY A 102 10.28 5.57 -16.14
N PRO A 103 11.19 6.55 -16.01
CA PRO A 103 12.13 6.63 -14.88
C PRO A 103 11.45 6.85 -13.53
N GLU A 104 10.28 7.51 -13.50
CA GLU A 104 9.57 7.80 -12.26
C GLU A 104 8.97 6.52 -11.65
N PHE A 105 8.14 5.78 -12.39
CA PHE A 105 7.58 4.52 -11.89
C PHE A 105 8.66 3.45 -11.70
N GLN A 106 9.67 3.39 -12.59
CA GLN A 106 10.78 2.45 -12.42
C GLN A 106 11.64 2.74 -11.19
N ARG A 107 11.59 3.95 -10.61
CA ARG A 107 12.16 4.20 -9.27
C ARG A 107 11.45 3.38 -8.20
N PHE A 108 10.12 3.37 -8.20
CA PHE A 108 9.37 2.54 -7.25
C PHE A 108 9.60 1.04 -7.48
N VAL A 109 9.61 0.60 -8.73
CA VAL A 109 9.93 -0.78 -9.09
C VAL A 109 11.33 -1.17 -8.60
N ARG A 110 12.31 -0.26 -8.72
CA ARG A 110 13.67 -0.46 -8.19
C ARG A 110 13.68 -0.58 -6.68
N LEU A 111 12.95 0.28 -5.95
CA LEU A 111 12.84 0.18 -4.50
C LEU A 111 12.35 -1.23 -4.08
N MET A 112 11.31 -1.74 -4.74
CA MET A 112 10.81 -3.09 -4.48
C MET A 112 11.83 -4.18 -4.84
N ALA A 113 12.58 -4.01 -5.92
CA ALA A 113 13.58 -4.99 -6.37
C ALA A 113 14.79 -5.06 -5.43
N GLU A 114 15.28 -3.91 -4.96
CA GLU A 114 16.47 -3.82 -4.09
C GLU A 114 16.15 -4.16 -2.63
N HIS A 115 14.90 -3.97 -2.20
CA HIS A 115 14.49 -4.17 -0.80
C HIS A 115 13.38 -5.22 -0.67
N GLY A 116 13.76 -6.41 -0.20
CA GLY A 116 12.88 -7.58 -0.03
C GLY A 116 11.68 -7.37 0.90
N ASN A 117 11.78 -6.41 1.84
CA ASN A 117 10.74 -6.06 2.80
C ASN A 117 9.71 -5.05 2.25
N VAL A 118 9.84 -4.57 1.01
CA VAL A 118 8.89 -3.63 0.39
C VAL A 118 7.83 -4.38 -0.43
N TRP A 119 6.59 -4.00 -0.19
CA TRP A 119 5.37 -4.55 -0.78
C TRP A 119 4.53 -3.43 -1.38
N SER A 120 3.59 -3.78 -2.25
CA SER A 120 2.70 -2.79 -2.87
C SER A 120 1.24 -3.22 -2.85
N LYS A 121 0.34 -2.27 -2.60
CA LYS A 121 -1.07 -2.43 -2.94
C LYS A 121 -1.30 -1.97 -4.37
N VAL A 122 -1.70 -2.88 -5.25
CA VAL A 122 -2.08 -2.61 -6.66
C VAL A 122 -3.57 -2.27 -6.75
N SER A 123 -3.95 -1.22 -6.01
CA SER A 123 -5.34 -0.78 -5.77
C SER A 123 -5.55 0.65 -6.23
N CYS A 124 -6.79 1.12 -6.10
CA CYS A 124 -7.23 2.49 -6.37
C CYS A 124 -7.05 3.00 -7.81
N PRO A 125 -7.41 2.22 -8.85
CA PRO A 125 -7.36 2.74 -10.21
C PRO A 125 -8.24 4.00 -10.40
N GLU A 126 -9.33 4.15 -9.66
CA GLU A 126 -10.19 5.34 -9.66
C GLU A 126 -9.51 6.63 -9.20
N ARG A 127 -8.42 6.51 -8.43
CA ARG A 127 -7.62 7.65 -7.96
C ARG A 127 -6.46 8.02 -8.88
N LEU A 128 -6.11 7.13 -9.80
CA LEU A 128 -4.92 7.22 -10.64
C LEU A 128 -5.30 7.49 -12.11
N SER A 129 -6.36 6.85 -12.57
CA SER A 129 -6.81 6.88 -13.94
C SER A 129 -7.20 8.29 -14.41
N ARG A 130 -6.84 8.58 -15.66
CA ARG A 130 -7.29 9.73 -16.45
C ARG A 130 -8.40 9.34 -17.43
N THR A 131 -8.49 8.06 -17.81
CA THR A 131 -9.50 7.55 -18.75
C THR A 131 -10.75 7.00 -18.08
N GLY A 132 -10.73 6.81 -16.76
CA GLY A 132 -11.85 6.27 -15.98
C GLY A 132 -13.14 7.09 -16.10
N PRO A 133 -14.27 6.56 -15.58
CA PRO A 133 -14.36 5.35 -14.75
C PRO A 133 -14.61 4.05 -15.52
N ASP A 134 -14.60 4.08 -16.85
CA ASP A 134 -14.82 2.89 -17.66
C ASP A 134 -13.52 2.11 -17.86
N GLY A 135 -13.34 1.05 -17.05
CA GLY A 135 -12.27 0.06 -17.20
C GLY A 135 -10.92 0.42 -16.57
N TYR A 136 -10.60 1.71 -16.42
CA TYR A 136 -9.32 2.19 -15.88
C TYR A 136 -8.09 1.67 -16.65
N ASP A 137 -8.20 1.63 -17.98
CA ASP A 137 -7.25 0.97 -18.89
C ASP A 137 -5.82 1.50 -18.77
N ASP A 138 -5.66 2.78 -18.44
CA ASP A 138 -4.36 3.44 -18.28
C ASP A 138 -3.61 3.03 -16.99
N VAL A 139 -4.31 2.49 -16.00
CA VAL A 139 -3.71 1.98 -14.75
C VAL A 139 -3.28 0.52 -14.88
N VAL A 140 -3.95 -0.26 -15.74
CA VAL A 140 -3.70 -1.71 -15.90
C VAL A 140 -2.23 -2.04 -16.16
N PRO A 141 -1.49 -1.36 -17.07
CA PRO A 141 -0.09 -1.69 -17.33
C PRO A 141 0.81 -1.59 -16.09
N PHE A 142 0.59 -0.58 -15.24
CA PHE A 142 1.37 -0.34 -14.03
C PHE A 142 1.09 -1.41 -12.96
N ALA A 143 -0.18 -1.67 -12.69
CA ALA A 143 -0.58 -2.66 -11.70
C ALA A 143 -0.15 -4.07 -12.13
N ARG A 144 -0.38 -4.43 -13.41
CA ARG A 144 0.05 -5.71 -13.97
C ARG A 144 1.56 -5.90 -13.90
N HIS A 145 2.34 -4.85 -14.20
CA HIS A 145 3.81 -4.91 -14.11
C HIS A 145 4.27 -5.32 -12.71
N LEU A 146 3.67 -4.76 -11.65
CA LEU A 146 4.02 -5.13 -10.27
C LEU A 146 3.53 -6.52 -9.89
N VAL A 147 2.33 -6.91 -10.31
CA VAL A 147 1.78 -8.25 -10.04
C VAL A 147 2.64 -9.34 -10.67
N GLU A 148 3.04 -9.18 -11.93
CA GLU A 148 3.85 -10.17 -12.63
C GLU A 148 5.30 -10.19 -12.13
N ARG A 149 5.87 -9.03 -11.79
CA ARG A 149 7.27 -8.92 -11.35
C ARG A 149 7.48 -9.27 -9.89
N PHE A 150 6.50 -9.00 -9.03
CA PHE A 150 6.58 -9.21 -7.58
C PHE A 150 5.35 -9.99 -7.06
N PRO A 151 5.05 -11.17 -7.61
CA PRO A 151 3.79 -11.88 -7.35
C PRO A 151 3.58 -12.23 -5.88
N ASP A 152 4.66 -12.42 -5.12
CA ASP A 152 4.59 -12.74 -3.69
C ASP A 152 4.63 -11.49 -2.79
N ARG A 153 4.61 -10.26 -3.33
CA ARG A 153 4.71 -9.01 -2.55
C ARG A 153 3.70 -7.94 -2.97
N VAL A 154 2.59 -8.36 -3.54
CA VAL A 154 1.48 -7.49 -3.95
C VAL A 154 0.18 -7.82 -3.21
N LEU A 155 -0.63 -6.80 -2.97
CA LEU A 155 -1.91 -6.88 -2.29
C LEU A 155 -2.98 -6.12 -3.09
N TRP A 156 -4.25 -6.44 -2.88
CA TRP A 156 -5.37 -5.71 -3.45
C TRP A 156 -6.42 -5.37 -2.38
N GLY A 157 -7.16 -4.29 -2.61
CA GLY A 157 -8.31 -3.87 -1.81
C GLY A 157 -9.09 -2.80 -2.56
N THR A 158 -10.38 -2.64 -2.23
CA THR A 158 -11.26 -1.66 -2.90
C THR A 158 -10.99 -0.22 -2.51
N ASP A 159 -10.42 0.02 -1.33
CA ASP A 159 -10.32 1.36 -0.71
C ASP A 159 -11.66 2.03 -0.39
N TRP A 160 -12.74 1.22 -0.32
CA TRP A 160 -14.03 1.66 0.21
C TRP A 160 -13.86 2.25 1.63
N PRO A 161 -14.52 3.37 1.98
CA PRO A 161 -15.59 4.06 1.24
C PRO A 161 -15.12 5.17 0.31
N HIS A 162 -13.95 5.02 -0.33
CA HIS A 162 -13.42 5.94 -1.34
C HIS A 162 -13.25 7.39 -0.83
N PRO A 163 -12.59 7.61 0.32
CA PRO A 163 -12.49 8.93 0.93
C PRO A 163 -11.88 9.97 -0.02
N ASN A 164 -12.40 11.19 0.01
CA ASN A 164 -11.96 12.32 -0.81
C ASN A 164 -12.08 12.13 -2.33
N MET A 165 -12.78 11.11 -2.82
CA MET A 165 -13.16 11.08 -4.24
C MET A 165 -14.23 12.14 -4.51
N LYS A 166 -13.88 13.08 -5.40
CA LYS A 166 -14.75 14.23 -5.76
C LYS A 166 -15.26 14.18 -7.19
N SER A 167 -14.50 13.59 -8.11
CA SER A 167 -14.84 13.57 -9.53
C SER A 167 -15.96 12.57 -9.83
N HIS A 168 -15.97 11.43 -9.16
CA HIS A 168 -16.97 10.38 -9.29
C HIS A 168 -16.96 9.49 -8.04
N MET A 169 -18.05 8.75 -7.83
CA MET A 169 -18.03 7.58 -6.96
C MET A 169 -17.73 6.37 -7.84
N PRO A 170 -16.66 5.59 -7.58
CA PRO A 170 -16.39 4.38 -8.35
C PRO A 170 -17.49 3.34 -8.11
N ASP A 171 -17.75 2.52 -9.13
CA ASP A 171 -18.52 1.30 -8.99
C ASP A 171 -17.59 0.21 -8.44
N ASP A 172 -17.85 -0.26 -7.21
CA ASP A 172 -17.04 -1.29 -6.57
C ASP A 172 -16.98 -2.59 -7.39
N GLY A 173 -18.04 -2.91 -8.16
CA GLY A 173 -18.05 -4.06 -9.07
C GLY A 173 -17.02 -3.92 -10.19
N LYS A 174 -16.95 -2.72 -10.81
CA LYS A 174 -15.91 -2.43 -11.82
C LYS A 174 -14.50 -2.45 -11.24
N LEU A 175 -14.34 -2.07 -9.96
CA LEU A 175 -13.05 -2.21 -9.28
C LEU A 175 -12.68 -3.68 -9.06
N VAL A 176 -13.64 -4.56 -8.77
CA VAL A 176 -13.39 -6.02 -8.69
C VAL A 176 -13.06 -6.59 -10.08
N ASP A 177 -13.74 -6.14 -11.13
CA ASP A 177 -13.47 -6.55 -12.52
C ASP A 177 -12.08 -6.11 -13.03
N PHE A 178 -11.42 -5.18 -12.34
CA PHE A 178 -10.02 -4.79 -12.60
C PHE A 178 -9.02 -5.92 -12.26
N ILE A 179 -9.34 -6.77 -11.26
CA ILE A 179 -8.44 -7.82 -10.74
C ILE A 179 -7.95 -8.78 -11.85
N PRO A 180 -8.82 -9.43 -12.65
CA PRO A 180 -8.36 -10.37 -13.67
C PRO A 180 -7.53 -9.72 -14.79
N ARG A 181 -7.55 -8.39 -14.90
CA ARG A 181 -6.75 -7.64 -15.89
C ARG A 181 -5.31 -7.43 -15.44
N ILE A 182 -5.08 -7.36 -14.13
CA ILE A 182 -3.75 -7.15 -13.53
C ILE A 182 -3.13 -8.47 -13.01
N ALA A 183 -3.97 -9.42 -12.62
CA ALA A 183 -3.60 -10.77 -12.20
C ALA A 183 -4.23 -11.76 -13.17
N VAL A 184 -3.56 -11.98 -14.30
CA VAL A 184 -4.14 -12.66 -15.48
C VAL A 184 -4.21 -14.18 -15.37
N THR A 185 -3.72 -14.77 -14.28
CA THR A 185 -3.80 -16.21 -14.00
C THR A 185 -4.45 -16.46 -12.65
N ALA A 186 -5.06 -17.64 -12.48
CA ALA A 186 -5.63 -18.06 -11.20
C ALA A 186 -4.57 -18.09 -10.07
N GLU A 187 -3.32 -18.42 -10.39
CA GLU A 187 -2.22 -18.37 -9.44
C GLU A 187 -1.93 -16.94 -8.96
N LEU A 188 -1.81 -15.97 -9.89
CA LEU A 188 -1.59 -14.57 -9.55
C LEU A 188 -2.76 -14.02 -8.72
N GLN A 189 -4.01 -14.37 -9.06
CA GLN A 189 -5.18 -13.96 -8.30
C GLN A 189 -5.17 -14.55 -6.89
N ARG A 190 -4.82 -15.84 -6.75
CA ARG A 190 -4.71 -16.48 -5.43
C ARG A 190 -3.64 -15.82 -4.58
N LYS A 191 -2.46 -15.54 -5.14
CA LYS A 191 -1.39 -14.81 -4.43
C LYS A 191 -1.88 -13.44 -3.98
N LEU A 192 -2.45 -12.67 -4.91
CA LEU A 192 -2.91 -11.29 -4.68
C LEU A 192 -4.02 -11.19 -3.62
N LEU A 193 -4.97 -12.12 -3.63
CA LEU A 193 -6.21 -12.03 -2.83
C LEU A 193 -6.22 -12.91 -1.58
N VAL A 194 -5.35 -13.93 -1.51
CA VAL A 194 -5.35 -14.92 -0.42
C VAL A 194 -3.97 -15.06 0.20
N ASP A 195 -2.99 -15.60 -0.52
CA ASP A 195 -1.75 -16.07 0.12
C ASP A 195 -0.92 -14.89 0.67
N ASN A 196 -0.80 -13.80 -0.10
CA ASN A 196 -0.07 -12.59 0.31
C ASN A 196 -0.73 -11.85 1.49
N PRO A 197 -2.04 -11.51 1.45
CA PRO A 197 -2.69 -10.87 2.60
C PRO A 197 -2.71 -11.79 3.83
N MET A 198 -2.87 -13.11 3.69
CA MET A 198 -2.79 -14.02 4.83
C MET A 198 -1.41 -13.97 5.49
N ARG A 199 -0.32 -13.94 4.72
CA ARG A 199 1.05 -13.85 5.27
C ARG A 199 1.32 -12.57 6.05
N LEU A 200 0.67 -11.45 5.70
CA LEU A 200 0.92 -10.16 6.35
C LEU A 200 0.02 -9.88 7.55
N TYR A 201 -1.20 -10.41 7.55
CA TYR A 201 -2.22 -10.00 8.51
C TYR A 201 -2.64 -11.12 9.48
N TRP A 202 -2.34 -12.40 9.19
CA TRP A 202 -2.71 -13.53 10.05
C TRP A 202 -1.48 -14.26 10.58
#